data_AF-A0AAD6BY64-F1
#
_entry.id   AF-A0AAD6BY64-F1
#
_cell.length_a   1.000
_cell.length_b   1.000
_cell.length_c   1.000
_cell.angle_alpha   90.00
_cell.angle_beta   90.00
_cell.angle_gamma   90.00
#
_symmetry.space_group_name_H-M   'P 1'
#
loop_
_entity.id
_entity.type
_entity.pdbx_description
1 polymer ?
#
loop_
_entity_poly.entity_id
_entity_poly.type
_entity_poly.pdbx_seq_one_letter_code
_entity_poly.pdbx_strand_id
1 'polypeptide(L)'
;MHFKATAIPLAALSATAFAKDSRTFAVNHFYGQGPLTMGRMDPIVSPGTASSHVHAIQGGSNFNLTMDNDVLLDSRCTSSLVQADKSNYWTPALYFQDPTNGSFISVPMFYMNVYYLCVALRSSTFERSSCPLIKNSFEPTDDDIKAFPVGLRMVSGNYSLRTPPPGGAANVLDTNEGDIQPVQWTCPRTSYDPPSYPADSDGLHGVGIQDPNNAGAGAGFPDMNCDGYASPLRADIHFPSCYNPEAGLDDFKRNAVFPSSKGTTGGKANCPTGWTHLPHIFYEVYWNTPLFVDMWEQGNGTQPFILANGDRTGYSLHGDFVGFLILMSPWYYS
;
A
#
# COMPACT_ATOMS: atom_id res chain seq x y z
N MET A 1 9.94 -68.59 -39.56
CA MET A 1 9.89 -67.18 -39.15
C MET A 1 8.52 -66.92 -38.55
N HIS A 2 8.43 -66.85 -37.21
CA HIS A 2 7.20 -66.49 -36.51
C HIS A 2 7.48 -65.24 -35.69
N PHE A 3 6.94 -64.09 -36.11
CA PHE A 3 6.92 -62.88 -35.30
C PHE A 3 5.72 -62.94 -34.36
N LYS A 4 5.98 -62.99 -33.05
CA LYS A 4 4.96 -62.73 -32.03
C LYS A 4 4.82 -61.22 -31.87
N ALA A 5 3.64 -60.69 -32.17
CA ALA A 5 3.28 -59.31 -31.84
C ALA A 5 2.96 -59.23 -30.34
N THR A 6 3.79 -58.54 -29.58
CA THR A 6 3.51 -58.16 -28.20
C THR A 6 2.73 -56.85 -28.19
N ALA A 7 1.47 -56.91 -27.75
CA ALA A 7 0.65 -55.73 -27.50
C ALA A 7 1.19 -54.99 -26.26
N ILE A 8 1.54 -53.71 -26.42
CA ILE A 8 1.89 -52.81 -25.33
C ILE A 8 0.60 -52.15 -24.84
N PRO A 9 0.25 -52.21 -23.54
CA PRO A 9 -0.93 -51.53 -23.03
C PRO A 9 -0.68 -50.02 -23.05
N LEU A 10 -1.62 -49.29 -23.66
CA LEU A 10 -1.65 -47.83 -23.66
C LEU A 10 -2.04 -47.38 -22.25
N ALA A 11 -1.05 -46.99 -21.43
CA ALA A 11 -1.33 -46.34 -20.16
C ALA A 11 -2.02 -45.00 -20.44
N ALA A 12 -3.27 -44.85 -20.01
CA ALA A 12 -3.97 -43.58 -20.04
C ALA A 12 -3.21 -42.60 -19.14
N LEU A 13 -2.58 -41.58 -19.74
CA LEU A 13 -2.13 -40.41 -19.01
C LEU A 13 -3.39 -39.69 -18.49
N SER A 14 -3.73 -39.91 -17.24
CA SER A 14 -4.52 -38.96 -16.48
C SER A 14 -3.72 -37.65 -16.46
N ALA A 15 -4.17 -36.66 -17.22
CA ALA A 15 -3.69 -35.30 -17.09
C ALA A 15 -4.13 -34.80 -15.71
N THR A 16 -3.25 -34.96 -14.71
CA THR A 16 -3.37 -34.22 -13.46
C THR A 16 -3.26 -32.75 -13.82
N ALA A 17 -4.38 -32.03 -13.71
CA ALA A 17 -4.35 -30.58 -13.72
C ALA A 17 -3.54 -30.13 -12.50
N PHE A 18 -2.25 -29.87 -12.69
CA PHE A 18 -1.45 -29.18 -11.69
C PHE A 18 -1.98 -27.74 -11.59
N ALA A 19 -2.66 -27.41 -10.50
CA ALA A 19 -2.85 -26.02 -10.09
C ALA A 19 -1.45 -25.39 -9.95
N LYS A 20 -1.19 -24.31 -10.67
CA LYS A 20 0.06 -23.53 -10.55
C LYS A 20 -0.31 -22.15 -10.01
N ASP A 21 -0.07 -22.00 -8.71
CA ASP A 21 -0.27 -20.81 -7.85
C ASP A 21 0.95 -19.85 -7.92
N SER A 22 1.41 -19.48 -9.11
CA SER A 22 2.63 -18.67 -9.26
C SER A 22 2.32 -17.18 -9.16
N ARG A 23 2.86 -16.44 -8.14
CA ARG A 23 2.77 -14.99 -7.80
C ARG A 23 3.35 -13.98 -8.82
N THR A 24 2.73 -12.82 -9.06
CA THR A 24 3.15 -11.77 -10.03
C THR A 24 2.67 -10.41 -9.54
N PHE A 25 3.58 -9.45 -9.53
CA PHE A 25 3.34 -8.09 -9.07
C PHE A 25 4.20 -7.16 -9.89
N ALA A 26 3.80 -5.91 -10.02
CA ALA A 26 4.68 -4.85 -10.48
C ALA A 26 5.09 -3.99 -9.28
N VAL A 27 6.37 -3.63 -9.22
CA VAL A 27 6.87 -2.68 -8.23
C VAL A 27 7.25 -1.41 -8.96
N ASN A 28 6.63 -0.32 -8.55
CA ASN A 28 7.13 1.01 -8.86
C ASN A 28 8.06 1.44 -7.71
N HIS A 29 9.35 1.49 -8.02
CA HIS A 29 10.38 1.95 -7.08
C HIS A 29 10.66 3.44 -7.28
N PHE A 30 10.77 4.17 -6.17
CA PHE A 30 11.14 5.59 -6.14
C PHE A 30 12.40 5.75 -5.28
N TYR A 31 13.54 6.01 -5.93
CA TYR A 31 14.83 6.15 -5.23
C TYR A 31 14.94 7.46 -4.44
N GLY A 32 15.71 7.41 -3.35
CA GLY A 32 15.95 8.48 -2.37
C GLY A 32 16.70 9.73 -2.83
N GLN A 33 16.46 10.24 -4.04
CA GLN A 33 16.86 11.61 -4.41
C GLN A 33 15.80 12.66 -4.03
N GLY A 34 14.84 12.25 -3.20
CA GLY A 34 13.72 13.06 -2.77
C GLY A 34 12.46 12.81 -3.60
N PRO A 35 11.30 13.27 -3.10
CA PRO A 35 10.05 13.22 -3.83
C PRO A 35 10.06 14.13 -5.07
N LEU A 36 9.12 13.92 -6.00
CA LEU A 36 8.86 14.84 -7.10
C LEU A 36 8.70 16.28 -6.59
N THR A 37 7.93 16.44 -5.52
CA THR A 37 7.78 17.70 -4.80
C THR A 37 7.30 17.46 -3.38
N MET A 38 7.47 18.47 -2.52
CA MET A 38 6.94 18.49 -1.17
C MET A 38 6.26 19.81 -0.91
N GLY A 39 5.11 19.76 -0.24
CA GLY A 39 4.39 20.96 0.14
C GLY A 39 3.01 20.65 0.67
N ARG A 40 2.27 21.71 1.00
CA ARG A 40 0.87 21.62 1.40
C ARG A 40 -0.02 21.40 0.18
N MET A 41 0.12 20.24 -0.45
CA MET A 41 -0.50 19.91 -1.73
C MET A 41 -1.30 18.62 -1.60
N ASP A 42 -2.62 18.74 -1.68
CA ASP A 42 -3.54 17.60 -1.65
C ASP A 42 -4.75 17.92 -2.55
N PRO A 43 -4.66 17.57 -3.85
CA PRO A 43 -5.72 17.85 -4.80
C PRO A 43 -6.96 16.97 -4.61
N ILE A 44 -6.91 15.94 -3.76
CA ILE A 44 -8.06 15.08 -3.46
C ILE A 44 -8.90 15.68 -2.33
N VAL A 45 -8.25 16.03 -1.21
CA VAL A 45 -8.95 16.54 -0.02
C VAL A 45 -9.13 18.07 -0.06
N SER A 46 -8.18 18.81 -0.64
CA SER A 46 -8.17 20.29 -0.66
C SER A 46 -7.92 20.86 -2.07
N PRO A 47 -8.74 20.51 -3.07
CA PRO A 47 -8.51 20.90 -4.46
C PRO A 47 -8.38 22.42 -4.64
N GLY A 48 -7.34 22.84 -5.35
CA GLY A 48 -7.05 24.23 -5.69
C GLY A 48 -6.51 25.09 -4.54
N THR A 49 -6.30 24.52 -3.35
CA THR A 49 -5.87 25.27 -2.16
C THR A 49 -4.74 24.56 -1.42
N ALA A 50 -4.12 25.25 -0.47
CA ALA A 50 -3.09 24.64 0.37
C ALA A 50 -3.72 23.62 1.34
N SER A 51 -3.23 22.37 1.29
CA SER A 51 -3.64 21.30 2.20
C SER A 51 -3.41 21.67 3.67
N SER A 52 -4.11 21.03 4.61
CA SER A 52 -3.93 21.26 6.05
C SER A 52 -2.51 20.93 6.55
N HIS A 53 -1.78 20.08 5.83
CA HIS A 53 -0.43 19.64 6.20
C HIS A 53 0.43 19.35 4.96
N VAL A 54 1.71 19.05 5.18
CA VAL A 54 2.70 18.79 4.13
C VAL A 54 2.67 17.32 3.71
N HIS A 55 2.68 17.10 2.40
CA HIS A 55 2.83 15.79 1.78
C HIS A 55 4.16 15.68 1.03
N ALA A 56 4.66 14.46 0.89
CA ALA A 56 5.73 14.10 -0.02
C ALA A 56 5.13 13.39 -1.24
N ILE A 57 5.30 13.99 -2.42
CA ILE A 57 4.61 13.58 -3.65
C ILE A 57 5.57 12.85 -4.58
N GLN A 58 5.15 11.70 -5.08
CA GLN A 58 5.85 10.88 -6.07
C GLN A 58 5.01 10.74 -7.34
N GLY A 59 5.67 10.41 -8.46
CA GLY A 59 5.00 10.05 -9.71
C GLY A 59 5.17 11.06 -10.84
N GLY A 60 4.11 11.23 -11.65
CA GLY A 60 4.10 12.03 -12.87
C GLY A 60 4.35 13.53 -12.66
N SER A 61 5.13 14.12 -13.57
CA SER A 61 5.58 15.53 -13.51
C SER A 61 4.49 16.60 -13.64
N ASN A 62 3.29 16.27 -14.13
CA ASN A 62 2.22 17.25 -14.30
C ASN A 62 1.32 17.39 -13.04
N PHE A 63 1.84 16.98 -11.89
CA PHE A 63 1.18 17.15 -10.60
C PHE A 63 0.92 18.63 -10.30
N ASN A 64 -0.31 18.95 -9.92
CA ASN A 64 -0.73 20.31 -9.56
C ASN A 64 -1.84 20.28 -8.49
N LEU A 65 -2.29 21.45 -8.03
CA LEU A 65 -3.22 21.56 -6.90
C LEU A 65 -4.69 21.19 -7.23
N THR A 66 -5.09 21.12 -8.50
CA THR A 66 -6.47 20.79 -8.88
C THR A 66 -6.61 19.38 -9.45
N MET A 67 -5.58 18.90 -10.18
CA MET A 67 -5.53 17.60 -10.84
C MET A 67 -6.76 17.28 -11.70
N ASP A 68 -7.28 18.26 -12.44
CA ASP A 68 -8.53 18.07 -13.21
C ASP A 68 -8.37 17.08 -14.37
N ASN A 69 -9.39 16.25 -14.60
CA ASN A 69 -9.54 15.36 -15.74
C ASN A 69 -8.31 14.45 -16.00
N ASP A 70 -7.77 14.54 -17.21
CA ASP A 70 -6.72 13.74 -17.81
C ASP A 70 -5.37 14.47 -17.80
N VAL A 71 -5.19 15.47 -16.93
CA VAL A 71 -3.94 16.25 -16.81
C VAL A 71 -2.70 15.37 -16.57
N LEU A 72 -2.89 14.18 -16.01
CA LEU A 72 -1.84 13.17 -15.88
C LEU A 72 -1.27 12.71 -17.24
N LEU A 73 -2.07 12.73 -18.31
CA LEU A 73 -1.67 12.35 -19.67
C LEU A 73 -0.60 13.29 -20.25
N ASP A 74 -0.55 14.53 -19.80
CA ASP A 74 0.44 15.52 -20.23
C ASP A 74 1.76 15.43 -19.45
N SER A 75 1.91 14.46 -18.54
CA SER A 75 3.15 14.23 -17.79
C SER A 75 4.30 13.80 -18.70
N ARG A 76 5.33 14.65 -18.79
CA ARG A 76 6.54 14.37 -19.61
C ARG A 76 7.49 13.38 -18.95
N CYS A 77 7.65 13.46 -17.63
CA CYS A 77 8.51 12.56 -16.84
C CYS A 77 7.79 12.08 -15.57
N THR A 78 8.43 11.18 -14.83
CA THR A 78 7.94 10.61 -13.57
C THR A 78 9.13 10.38 -12.63
N SER A 79 8.94 10.47 -11.30
CA SER A 79 9.97 10.07 -10.33
C SER A 79 10.08 8.55 -10.16
N SER A 80 9.17 7.79 -10.77
CA SER A 80 9.18 6.33 -10.85
C SER A 80 10.33 5.78 -11.68
N LEU A 81 10.84 4.59 -11.34
CA LEU A 81 11.68 3.82 -12.27
C LEU A 81 10.94 3.30 -13.50
N VAL A 82 9.65 3.04 -13.36
CA VAL A 82 8.80 2.58 -14.44
C VAL A 82 8.28 3.81 -15.18
N GLN A 83 9.04 4.22 -16.20
CA GLN A 83 8.78 5.48 -16.91
C GLN A 83 7.39 5.57 -17.56
N ALA A 84 6.74 4.44 -17.82
CA ALA A 84 5.38 4.39 -18.35
C ALA A 84 4.32 4.79 -17.32
N ASP A 85 4.61 4.69 -16.02
CA ASP A 85 3.68 5.05 -14.97
C ASP A 85 3.77 6.55 -14.65
N LYS A 86 2.68 7.25 -14.97
CA LYS A 86 2.50 8.68 -14.71
C LYS A 86 1.49 8.98 -13.61
N SER A 87 1.08 7.96 -12.85
CA SER A 87 0.20 8.16 -11.68
C SER A 87 0.91 8.99 -10.61
N ASN A 88 0.17 9.55 -9.66
CA ASN A 88 0.74 10.25 -8.51
C ASN A 88 0.37 9.56 -7.20
N TYR A 89 1.32 9.57 -6.28
CA TYR A 89 1.27 8.90 -4.98
C TYR A 89 1.82 9.85 -3.93
N TRP A 90 1.13 10.01 -2.81
CA TRP A 90 1.69 10.82 -1.74
C TRP A 90 1.28 10.35 -0.35
N THR A 91 2.09 10.74 0.62
CA THR A 91 1.90 10.49 2.05
C THR A 91 2.29 11.73 2.85
N PRO A 92 1.77 11.90 4.08
CA PRO A 92 2.19 13.00 4.94
C PRO A 92 3.70 12.93 5.24
N ALA A 93 4.36 14.08 5.27
CA ALA A 93 5.76 14.15 5.65
C ALA A 93 5.96 13.77 7.14
N LEU A 94 7.14 13.23 7.47
CA LEU A 94 7.52 12.87 8.83
C LEU A 94 8.53 13.89 9.39
N TYR A 95 8.34 14.24 10.65
CA TYR A 95 9.22 15.13 11.40
C TYR A 95 9.68 14.44 12.68
N PHE A 96 10.89 14.79 13.11
CA PHE A 96 11.46 14.46 14.40
C PHE A 96 11.38 15.71 15.27
N GLN A 97 10.81 15.60 16.46
CA GLN A 97 10.85 16.67 17.45
C GLN A 97 12.01 16.43 18.41
N ASP A 98 12.98 17.34 18.42
CA ASP A 98 14.14 17.28 19.30
C ASP A 98 13.71 17.37 20.78
N PRO A 99 13.96 16.34 21.61
CA PRO A 99 13.58 16.35 23.02
C PRO A 99 14.28 17.44 23.85
N THR A 100 15.43 17.95 23.39
CA THR A 100 16.26 18.92 24.14
C THR A 100 15.80 20.36 23.96
N ASN A 101 15.31 20.72 22.77
CA ASN A 101 14.99 22.09 22.40
C ASN A 101 13.59 22.26 21.76
N GLY A 102 12.89 21.15 21.48
CA GLY A 102 11.54 21.13 20.92
C GLY A 102 11.44 21.49 19.43
N SER A 103 12.57 21.70 18.73
CA SER A 103 12.59 22.00 17.30
C SER A 103 12.17 20.81 16.45
N PHE A 104 11.65 21.10 15.25
CA PHE A 104 11.20 20.07 14.31
C PHE A 104 12.22 19.94 13.18
N ILE A 105 12.73 18.72 13.01
CA ILE A 105 13.66 18.36 11.95
C ILE A 105 12.92 17.45 10.98
N SER A 106 12.97 17.75 9.68
CA SER A 106 12.35 16.88 8.67
C SER A 106 13.08 15.54 8.63
N VAL A 107 12.34 14.43 8.71
CA VAL A 107 12.88 13.09 8.52
C VAL A 107 12.83 12.77 7.02
N PRO A 108 13.97 12.62 6.34
CA PRO A 108 13.99 12.36 4.91
C PRO A 108 13.30 11.04 4.57
N MET A 109 12.47 11.03 3.53
CA MET A 109 12.00 9.79 2.91
C MET A 109 13.20 9.10 2.27
N PHE A 110 13.50 7.88 2.71
CA PHE A 110 14.63 7.09 2.21
C PHE A 110 14.32 6.50 0.83
N TYR A 111 13.19 5.80 0.68
CA TYR A 111 12.63 5.38 -0.60
C TYR A 111 11.16 5.00 -0.43
N MET A 112 10.47 4.83 -1.55
CA MET A 112 9.09 4.34 -1.60
C MET A 112 8.97 3.21 -2.61
N ASN A 113 8.22 2.18 -2.25
CA ASN A 113 7.74 1.18 -3.19
C ASN A 113 6.23 1.30 -3.30
N VAL A 114 5.72 1.25 -4.53
CA VAL A 114 4.30 1.06 -4.79
C VAL A 114 4.12 -0.24 -5.54
N TYR A 115 3.42 -1.18 -4.92
CA TYR A 115 3.11 -2.47 -5.50
C TYR A 115 1.74 -2.43 -6.15
N TYR A 116 1.67 -2.99 -7.35
CA TYR A 116 0.43 -3.32 -8.04
C TYR A 116 0.29 -4.84 -8.09
N LEU A 117 -0.70 -5.38 -7.38
CA LEU A 117 -0.92 -6.82 -7.21
C LEU A 117 -2.24 -7.23 -7.92
N CYS A 118 -2.27 -8.30 -8.73
CA CYS A 118 -3.45 -8.68 -9.55
C CYS A 118 -3.63 -10.20 -9.68
N VAL A 119 -4.77 -10.87 -9.36
CA VAL A 119 -5.07 -12.29 -9.74
C VAL A 119 -5.94 -12.46 -10.99
N ALA A 120 -5.62 -13.48 -11.81
CA ALA A 120 -6.52 -14.01 -12.84
C ALA A 120 -6.51 -15.55 -12.86
N LEU A 121 -7.57 -16.19 -12.35
CA LEU A 121 -7.81 -17.61 -12.61
C LEU A 121 -8.37 -17.76 -14.03
N ARG A 122 -7.66 -18.45 -14.94
CA ARG A 122 -8.20 -18.73 -16.28
C ARG A 122 -9.34 -19.75 -16.18
N SER A 123 -10.55 -19.33 -16.53
CA SER A 123 -11.54 -20.21 -17.17
C SER A 123 -11.29 -20.24 -18.69
N SER A 124 -11.52 -21.38 -19.33
CA SER A 124 -10.98 -21.79 -20.63
C SER A 124 -11.65 -21.18 -21.87
N THR A 125 -12.39 -20.08 -21.76
CA THR A 125 -13.10 -19.48 -22.92
C THR A 125 -12.93 -17.96 -22.99
N PHE A 126 -12.08 -17.56 -23.93
CA PHE A 126 -12.04 -16.29 -24.69
C PHE A 126 -12.92 -15.12 -24.20
N GLU A 127 -12.32 -14.00 -23.74
CA GLU A 127 -12.30 -12.71 -24.44
C GLU A 127 -11.34 -11.72 -23.75
N ARG A 128 -11.03 -10.64 -24.45
CA ARG A 128 -9.84 -9.78 -24.29
C ARG A 128 -9.99 -8.81 -23.11
N SER A 129 -9.71 -9.25 -21.87
CA SER A 129 -9.58 -8.34 -20.72
C SER A 129 -8.24 -7.59 -20.75
N SER A 130 -8.26 -6.34 -20.28
CA SER A 130 -7.19 -5.33 -20.39
C SER A 130 -5.88 -5.67 -19.66
N CYS A 131 -5.79 -6.87 -19.06
CA CYS A 131 -4.61 -7.46 -18.43
C CYS A 131 -4.40 -8.87 -19.02
N PRO A 132 -3.77 -9.03 -20.19
CA PRO A 132 -3.45 -10.36 -20.69
C PRO A 132 -2.37 -10.98 -19.80
N LEU A 133 -2.74 -12.00 -19.03
CA LEU A 133 -1.85 -12.83 -18.19
C LEU A 133 -1.24 -12.14 -16.95
N ILE A 134 -2.05 -11.62 -16.04
CA ILE A 134 -1.57 -11.25 -14.68
C ILE A 134 -2.33 -12.07 -13.65
N LYS A 135 -1.70 -13.17 -13.19
CA LYS A 135 -2.11 -13.90 -11.98
C LYS A 135 -1.57 -13.12 -10.77
N ASN A 136 -2.15 -13.36 -9.58
CA ASN A 136 -1.75 -12.98 -8.20
C ASN A 136 -1.90 -11.54 -7.62
N SER A 137 -2.98 -11.32 -6.88
CA SER A 137 -3.19 -10.28 -5.86
C SER A 137 -2.86 -10.87 -4.49
N PHE A 138 -2.74 -10.00 -3.48
CA PHE A 138 -2.68 -10.37 -2.06
C PHE A 138 -3.87 -11.25 -1.65
N GLU A 139 -4.99 -11.06 -2.35
CA GLU A 139 -6.26 -11.73 -2.10
C GLU A 139 -6.68 -12.51 -3.36
N PRO A 140 -6.80 -13.84 -3.28
CA PRO A 140 -7.51 -14.62 -4.29
C PRO A 140 -8.86 -13.98 -4.62
N THR A 141 -9.30 -13.96 -5.87
CA THR A 141 -10.61 -13.39 -6.24
C THR A 141 -11.25 -14.18 -7.38
N ASP A 142 -12.58 -14.13 -7.45
CA ASP A 142 -13.37 -14.62 -8.59
C ASP A 142 -13.66 -13.52 -9.63
N ASP A 143 -13.37 -12.27 -9.31
CA ASP A 143 -13.64 -11.14 -10.20
C ASP A 143 -12.60 -11.00 -11.32
N ASP A 144 -13.01 -10.36 -12.42
CA ASP A 144 -12.08 -9.90 -13.45
C ASP A 144 -11.46 -8.56 -13.03
N ILE A 145 -10.12 -8.55 -12.89
CA ILE A 145 -9.37 -7.35 -12.51
C ILE A 145 -9.13 -6.46 -13.73
N LYS A 146 -9.53 -5.20 -13.62
CA LYS A 146 -9.42 -4.19 -14.69
C LYS A 146 -8.45 -3.09 -14.31
N ALA A 147 -7.83 -2.48 -15.31
CA ALA A 147 -6.96 -1.33 -15.10
C ALA A 147 -7.70 -0.15 -14.45
N PHE A 148 -6.95 0.69 -13.73
CA PHE A 148 -7.48 1.91 -13.13
C PHE A 148 -8.06 2.84 -14.19
N PRO A 149 -9.25 3.42 -13.95
CA PRO A 149 -9.70 4.58 -14.71
C PRO A 149 -8.70 5.74 -14.55
N VAL A 150 -8.44 6.45 -15.66
CA VAL A 150 -7.62 7.66 -15.62
C VAL A 150 -8.30 8.70 -14.74
N GLY A 151 -7.54 9.30 -13.82
CA GLY A 151 -8.04 10.31 -12.91
C GLY A 151 -8.74 9.73 -11.68
N LEU A 152 -8.79 8.40 -11.49
CA LEU A 152 -9.36 7.83 -10.26
C LEU A 152 -8.61 8.35 -9.03
N ARG A 153 -9.34 8.93 -8.08
CA ARG A 153 -8.80 9.46 -6.82
C ARG A 153 -9.16 8.53 -5.67
N MET A 154 -8.16 8.13 -4.90
CA MET A 154 -8.34 7.32 -3.69
C MET A 154 -7.52 7.87 -2.54
N VAL A 155 -8.07 7.73 -1.33
CA VAL A 155 -7.38 7.97 -0.07
C VAL A 155 -7.52 6.71 0.77
N SER A 156 -6.42 6.24 1.36
CA SER A 156 -6.43 5.13 2.29
C SER A 156 -5.82 5.51 3.63
N GLY A 157 -6.38 4.99 4.72
CA GLY A 157 -6.11 5.45 6.08
C GLY A 157 -7.03 6.60 6.50
N ASN A 158 -6.77 7.19 7.66
CA ASN A 158 -7.60 8.26 8.21
C ASN A 158 -6.74 9.40 8.74
N TYR A 159 -6.61 10.48 7.96
CA TYR A 159 -5.82 11.66 8.29
C TYR A 159 -6.23 12.39 9.60
N SER A 160 -7.40 12.07 10.16
CA SER A 160 -7.91 12.65 11.41
C SER A 160 -7.83 11.71 12.61
N LEU A 161 -7.43 10.45 12.44
CA LEU A 161 -7.38 9.48 13.53
C LEU A 161 -6.27 9.88 14.53
N ARG A 162 -6.57 9.84 15.83
CA ARG A 162 -5.62 10.18 16.92
C ARG A 162 -5.68 9.18 18.08
N THR A 163 -6.47 8.13 17.92
CA THR A 163 -6.71 7.10 18.93
C THR A 163 -6.39 5.74 18.32
N PRO A 164 -6.00 4.75 19.14
CA PRO A 164 -5.74 3.41 18.66
C PRO A 164 -6.97 2.85 17.93
N PRO A 165 -6.76 2.07 16.86
CA PRO A 165 -7.86 1.41 16.16
C PRO A 165 -8.64 0.48 17.09
N PRO A 166 -9.99 0.43 17.01
CA PRO A 166 -10.81 -0.42 17.87
C PRO A 166 -10.48 -1.92 17.79
N GLY A 167 -10.06 -2.39 16.62
CA GLY A 167 -9.66 -3.78 16.36
C GLY A 167 -8.25 -4.15 16.84
N GLY A 168 -7.52 -3.22 17.45
CA GLY A 168 -6.14 -3.40 17.88
C GLY A 168 -5.13 -3.00 16.82
N ALA A 169 -3.98 -3.66 16.79
CA ALA A 169 -2.84 -3.26 15.97
C ALA A 169 -2.72 -4.02 14.65
N ALA A 170 -3.52 -5.07 14.46
CA ALA A 170 -3.44 -5.94 13.29
C ALA A 170 -3.91 -5.22 12.03
N ASN A 171 -3.27 -5.52 10.90
CA ASN A 171 -3.76 -5.09 9.59
C ASN A 171 -5.06 -5.83 9.25
N VAL A 172 -6.12 -5.07 8.96
CA VAL A 172 -7.44 -5.61 8.59
C VAL A 172 -7.85 -5.00 7.26
N LEU A 173 -7.91 -5.84 6.22
CA LEU A 173 -8.22 -5.43 4.86
C LEU A 173 -9.57 -5.96 4.38
N ASP A 174 -10.27 -6.79 5.18
CA ASP A 174 -11.58 -7.31 4.85
C ASP A 174 -12.61 -6.88 5.90
N THR A 175 -13.68 -6.24 5.42
CA THR A 175 -14.81 -5.83 6.27
C THR A 175 -15.54 -7.00 6.96
N ASN A 176 -15.33 -8.23 6.50
CA ASN A 176 -15.84 -9.44 7.14
C ASN A 176 -14.97 -9.91 8.31
N GLU A 177 -13.73 -9.41 8.41
CA GLU A 177 -12.77 -9.76 9.48
C GLU A 177 -12.72 -8.71 10.60
N GLY A 178 -13.20 -7.49 10.35
CA GLY A 178 -13.30 -6.44 11.35
C GLY A 178 -13.39 -5.03 10.75
N ASP A 179 -13.14 -4.03 11.59
CA ASP A 179 -13.00 -2.66 11.12
C ASP A 179 -11.73 -2.51 10.28
N ILE A 180 -11.86 -1.92 9.10
CA ILE A 180 -10.74 -1.76 8.16
C ILE A 180 -9.64 -0.92 8.80
N GLN A 181 -8.44 -1.51 8.82
CA GLN A 181 -7.21 -0.92 9.30
C GLN A 181 -6.12 -1.14 8.24
N PRO A 182 -6.08 -0.27 7.23
CA PRO A 182 -5.27 -0.50 6.04
C PRO A 182 -3.84 0.01 6.19
N VAL A 183 -3.53 0.59 7.35
CA VAL A 183 -2.25 1.24 7.65
C VAL A 183 -1.60 0.55 8.83
N GLN A 184 -0.32 0.25 8.68
CA GLN A 184 0.49 -0.35 9.73
C GLN A 184 1.89 0.28 9.73
N TRP A 185 2.48 0.41 10.90
CA TRP A 185 3.88 0.78 11.05
C TRP A 185 4.70 -0.48 11.25
N THR A 186 5.74 -0.63 10.44
CA THR A 186 6.68 -1.73 10.54
C THR A 186 8.05 -1.17 10.96
N CYS A 187 8.59 -1.73 12.03
CA CYS A 187 9.89 -1.42 12.60
C CYS A 187 10.74 -2.69 12.64
N PRO A 188 11.43 -3.01 11.54
CA PRO A 188 12.30 -4.17 11.47
C PRO A 188 13.47 -3.98 12.41
N ARG A 189 13.74 -4.99 13.24
CA ARG A 189 14.84 -4.97 14.20
C ARG A 189 15.66 -6.24 14.16
N THR A 190 16.92 -6.13 14.57
CA THR A 190 17.83 -7.27 14.72
C THR A 190 17.39 -8.22 15.85
N SER A 191 16.74 -7.66 16.88
CA SER A 191 16.12 -8.36 17.99
C SER A 191 14.84 -7.64 18.42
N TYR A 192 13.81 -8.40 18.79
CA TYR A 192 12.57 -7.90 19.41
C TYR A 192 12.55 -8.13 20.92
N ASP A 193 13.72 -8.32 21.53
CA ASP A 193 13.93 -8.29 22.97
C ASP A 193 14.92 -7.16 23.30
N PRO A 194 14.46 -6.06 23.94
CA PRO A 194 13.07 -5.77 24.35
C PRO A 194 12.14 -5.51 23.14
N PRO A 195 10.80 -5.63 23.30
CA PRO A 195 9.83 -5.44 22.22
C PRO A 195 9.88 -4.03 21.63
N SER A 196 9.39 -3.87 20.40
CA SER A 196 9.35 -2.56 19.70
C SER A 196 8.30 -1.60 20.26
N TYR A 197 7.36 -2.13 21.02
CA TYR A 197 6.32 -1.40 21.72
C TYR A 197 6.28 -1.95 23.17
N PRO A 198 5.93 -1.12 24.17
CA PRO A 198 5.72 -1.61 25.53
C PRO A 198 4.63 -2.68 25.57
N ALA A 199 4.86 -3.75 26.33
CA ALA A 199 3.94 -4.89 26.40
C ALA A 199 2.57 -4.52 26.99
N ASP A 200 2.52 -3.45 27.79
CA ASP A 200 1.33 -2.87 28.41
C ASP A 200 0.84 -1.60 27.71
N SER A 201 1.35 -1.29 26.51
CA SER A 201 0.91 -0.13 25.75
C SER A 201 -0.57 -0.23 25.40
N ASP A 202 -1.32 0.82 25.71
CA ASP A 202 -2.72 1.00 25.35
C ASP A 202 -2.92 1.91 24.12
N GLY A 203 -1.82 2.42 23.55
CA GLY A 203 -1.86 3.30 22.37
C GLY A 203 -2.22 4.76 22.68
N LEU A 204 -2.47 5.13 23.94
CA LEU A 204 -2.96 6.46 24.30
C LEU A 204 -1.87 7.39 24.83
N HIS A 205 -0.69 6.85 25.18
CA HIS A 205 0.35 7.57 25.90
C HIS A 205 1.57 7.93 25.05
N GLY A 206 1.37 8.13 23.74
CA GLY A 206 2.42 8.62 22.82
C GLY A 206 3.21 7.54 22.09
N VAL A 207 2.94 6.27 22.38
CA VAL A 207 3.48 5.10 21.68
C VAL A 207 2.31 4.26 21.18
N GLY A 208 2.52 3.60 20.05
CA GLY A 208 1.57 2.70 19.43
C GLY A 208 1.35 1.40 20.19
N ILE A 209 0.62 0.49 19.55
CA ILE A 209 0.33 -0.86 20.04
C ILE A 209 0.89 -1.89 19.07
N GLN A 210 1.43 -2.99 19.60
CA GLN A 210 2.06 -4.04 18.79
C GLN A 210 1.02 -4.94 18.12
N ASP A 211 1.27 -5.32 16.87
CA ASP A 211 0.51 -6.36 16.17
C ASP A 211 0.66 -7.70 16.93
N PRO A 212 -0.44 -8.37 17.31
CA PRO A 212 -0.40 -9.63 18.05
C PRO A 212 0.28 -10.77 17.27
N ASN A 213 0.33 -10.68 15.95
CA ASN A 213 0.88 -11.68 15.04
C ASN A 213 2.25 -11.30 14.49
N ASN A 214 2.72 -10.08 14.73
CA ASN A 214 3.98 -9.58 14.17
C ASN A 214 4.72 -8.63 15.12
N ALA A 215 5.80 -9.12 15.75
CA ALA A 215 6.61 -8.31 16.68
C ALA A 215 7.33 -7.11 16.03
N GLY A 216 7.47 -7.13 14.70
CA GLY A 216 8.05 -6.04 13.93
C GLY A 216 7.04 -5.00 13.50
N ALA A 217 5.76 -5.12 13.86
CA ALA A 217 4.75 -4.21 13.35
C ALA A 217 3.71 -3.83 14.41
N GLY A 218 2.94 -2.79 14.11
CA GLY A 218 1.90 -2.31 15.01
C GLY A 218 1.14 -1.11 14.45
N ALA A 219 0.20 -0.61 15.25
CA ALA A 219 -0.51 0.61 14.95
C ALA A 219 0.07 1.76 15.79
N GLY A 220 0.38 2.88 15.14
CA GLY A 220 1.11 4.00 15.74
C GLY A 220 2.62 3.76 15.80
N PHE A 221 3.35 4.76 16.30
CA PHE A 221 4.81 4.73 16.33
C PHE A 221 5.38 3.79 17.41
N PRO A 222 6.46 3.04 17.12
CA PRO A 222 7.20 2.28 18.13
C PRO A 222 8.04 3.20 19.03
N ASP A 223 8.45 2.73 20.21
CA ASP A 223 9.39 3.42 21.11
C ASP A 223 10.83 2.89 21.05
N MET A 224 11.11 2.10 20.02
CA MET A 224 12.43 1.56 19.72
C MET A 224 12.88 1.98 18.33
N ASN A 225 14.18 2.18 18.15
CA ASN A 225 14.74 2.41 16.83
C ASN A 225 14.69 1.13 15.97
N CYS A 226 14.38 1.31 14.68
CA CYS A 226 14.34 0.23 13.70
C CYS A 226 15.75 0.01 13.13
N ASP A 227 16.49 -0.93 13.72
CA ASP A 227 17.89 -1.24 13.41
C ASP A 227 18.07 -2.40 12.41
N GLY A 228 16.99 -2.84 11.77
CA GLY A 228 17.02 -3.83 10.71
C GLY A 228 17.88 -3.38 9.53
N TYR A 229 18.63 -4.33 8.95
CA TYR A 229 19.50 -4.05 7.80
C TYR A 229 18.73 -3.43 6.63
N ALA A 230 19.12 -2.21 6.24
CA ALA A 230 18.50 -1.43 5.16
C ALA A 230 16.97 -1.26 5.31
N SER A 231 16.45 -1.37 6.53
CA SER A 231 15.02 -1.42 6.80
C SER A 231 14.69 -0.52 8.00
N PRO A 232 14.75 0.81 7.78
CA PRO A 232 14.38 1.77 8.82
C PRO A 232 12.87 1.76 9.06
N LEU A 233 12.35 2.71 9.83
CA LEU A 233 10.91 2.81 10.07
C LEU A 233 10.15 2.87 8.74
N ARG A 234 9.21 1.93 8.58
CA ARG A 234 8.41 1.71 7.38
C ARG A 234 6.93 1.92 7.68
N ALA A 235 6.24 2.60 6.79
CA ALA A 235 4.79 2.62 6.72
C ALA A 235 4.30 1.68 5.63
N ASP A 236 3.31 0.88 6.00
CA ASP A 236 2.62 -0.07 5.13
C ASP A 236 1.20 0.48 4.93
N ILE A 237 0.83 0.83 3.69
CA ILE A 237 -0.47 1.44 3.37
C ILE A 237 -1.12 0.66 2.23
N HIS A 238 -2.20 -0.04 2.52
CA HIS A 238 -3.00 -0.78 1.55
C HIS A 238 -4.13 0.10 1.04
N PHE A 239 -4.48 0.03 -0.24
CA PHE A 239 -5.62 0.74 -0.80
C PHE A 239 -6.79 -0.19 -1.07
N PRO A 240 -8.02 0.33 -1.03
CA PRO A 240 -9.18 -0.39 -1.54
C PRO A 240 -9.00 -0.75 -3.02
N SER A 241 -9.45 -1.95 -3.40
CA SER A 241 -9.34 -2.46 -4.77
C SER A 241 -10.69 -2.66 -5.48
N CYS A 242 -11.81 -2.26 -4.87
CA CYS A 242 -13.12 -2.29 -5.52
C CYS A 242 -13.61 -0.88 -5.81
N TYR A 243 -13.77 -0.55 -7.09
CA TYR A 243 -14.21 0.77 -7.55
C TYR A 243 -15.71 0.80 -7.91
N ASN A 244 -16.42 1.79 -7.38
CA ASN A 244 -17.80 2.11 -7.70
C ASN A 244 -17.90 3.10 -8.87
N PRO A 245 -18.29 2.67 -10.07
CA PRO A 245 -18.45 3.56 -11.20
C PRO A 245 -19.56 4.61 -11.00
N GLU A 246 -20.56 4.35 -10.14
CA GLU A 246 -21.67 5.28 -9.90
C GLU A 246 -21.25 6.51 -9.07
N ALA A 247 -20.26 6.34 -8.19
CA ALA A 247 -19.73 7.45 -7.40
C ALA A 247 -18.80 8.37 -8.23
N GLY A 248 -18.33 7.89 -9.38
CA GLY A 248 -17.38 8.59 -10.24
C GLY A 248 -15.96 8.63 -9.67
N LEU A 249 -15.09 9.36 -10.36
CA LEU A 249 -13.64 9.35 -10.10
C LEU A 249 -13.23 10.20 -8.89
N ASP A 250 -14.00 11.25 -8.59
CA ASP A 250 -13.63 12.29 -7.62
C ASP A 250 -14.10 12.02 -6.20
N ASP A 251 -15.15 11.22 -6.03
CA ASP A 251 -15.75 10.96 -4.73
C ASP A 251 -15.00 9.87 -3.96
N PHE A 252 -13.76 10.18 -3.57
CA PHE A 252 -12.83 9.27 -2.92
C PHE A 252 -13.37 8.58 -1.65
N LYS A 253 -14.45 9.13 -1.05
CA LYS A 253 -15.11 8.58 0.15
C LYS A 253 -16.11 7.47 -0.17
N ARG A 254 -16.62 7.42 -1.41
CA ARG A 254 -17.69 6.49 -1.83
C ARG A 254 -17.34 5.69 -3.08
N ASN A 255 -16.25 6.05 -3.75
CA ASN A 255 -15.84 5.44 -5.01
C ASN A 255 -15.00 4.18 -4.83
N ALA A 256 -14.46 3.89 -3.65
CA ALA A 256 -13.58 2.75 -3.44
C ALA A 256 -13.83 2.07 -2.10
N VAL A 257 -13.82 0.73 -2.09
CA VAL A 257 -13.89 -0.10 -0.88
C VAL A 257 -12.92 -1.26 -0.98
N PHE A 258 -12.55 -1.83 0.16
CA PHE A 258 -11.85 -3.10 0.17
C PHE A 258 -12.80 -4.24 -0.24
N PRO A 259 -12.32 -5.24 -0.98
CA PRO A 259 -13.09 -6.44 -1.28
C PRO A 259 -13.44 -7.21 0.00
N SER A 260 -14.37 -8.16 -0.11
CA SER A 260 -14.76 -8.96 1.05
C SER A 260 -14.80 -10.46 0.77
N SER A 261 -14.37 -11.25 1.75
CA SER A 261 -14.51 -12.70 1.77
C SER A 261 -15.93 -13.20 2.04
N LYS A 262 -16.86 -12.29 2.34
CA LYS A 262 -18.23 -12.67 2.64
C LYS A 262 -18.87 -13.40 1.46
N GLY A 263 -19.23 -14.66 1.69
CA GLY A 263 -19.88 -15.51 0.68
C GLY A 263 -18.94 -16.10 -0.36
N THR A 264 -17.63 -15.98 -0.16
CA THR A 264 -16.61 -16.60 -1.03
C THR A 264 -16.10 -17.92 -0.41
N THR A 265 -15.28 -18.67 -1.15
CA THR A 265 -14.59 -19.87 -0.65
C THR A 265 -13.12 -19.87 -1.05
N GLY A 266 -12.27 -20.58 -0.29
CA GLY A 266 -10.84 -20.69 -0.60
C GLY A 266 -10.03 -19.43 -0.31
N GLY A 267 -10.43 -18.64 0.68
CA GLY A 267 -9.73 -17.40 1.08
C GLY A 267 -9.82 -16.28 0.03
N LYS A 268 -10.86 -16.31 -0.80
CA LYS A 268 -11.08 -15.28 -1.82
C LYS A 268 -11.76 -14.05 -1.26
N ALA A 269 -11.57 -12.90 -1.88
CA ALA A 269 -12.33 -11.70 -1.62
C ALA A 269 -12.84 -11.10 -2.94
N ASN A 270 -14.10 -10.71 -2.97
CA ASN A 270 -14.76 -10.19 -4.17
C ASN A 270 -15.34 -8.80 -3.91
N CYS A 271 -15.49 -8.04 -4.99
CA CYS A 271 -16.12 -6.75 -4.98
C CYS A 271 -17.65 -6.84 -4.91
N PRO A 272 -18.33 -5.79 -4.39
CA PRO A 272 -19.77 -5.71 -4.48
C PRO A 272 -20.27 -5.80 -5.93
N THR A 273 -21.47 -6.34 -6.13
CA THR A 273 -22.04 -6.48 -7.48
C THR A 273 -22.13 -5.13 -8.20
N GLY A 274 -21.66 -5.07 -9.44
CA GLY A 274 -21.63 -3.85 -10.26
C GLY A 274 -20.37 -3.00 -10.08
N TRP A 275 -19.51 -3.33 -9.12
CA TRP A 275 -18.25 -2.65 -8.89
C TRP A 275 -17.15 -3.29 -9.74
N THR A 276 -16.11 -2.51 -10.04
CA THR A 276 -14.96 -2.97 -10.81
C THR A 276 -13.82 -3.34 -9.87
N HIS A 277 -13.34 -4.57 -9.97
CA HIS A 277 -12.13 -5.00 -9.27
C HIS A 277 -10.90 -4.40 -9.95
N LEU A 278 -10.06 -3.72 -9.19
CA LEU A 278 -8.83 -3.05 -9.61
C LEU A 278 -7.61 -3.76 -9.01
N PRO A 279 -6.40 -3.56 -9.54
CA PRO A 279 -5.18 -4.01 -8.87
C PRO A 279 -5.13 -3.50 -7.43
N HIS A 280 -4.68 -4.34 -6.50
CA HIS A 280 -4.44 -3.90 -5.13
C HIS A 280 -3.18 -3.04 -5.11
N ILE A 281 -3.30 -1.81 -4.60
CA ILE A 281 -2.17 -0.92 -4.40
C ILE A 281 -1.67 -1.06 -2.97
N PHE A 282 -0.37 -1.27 -2.81
CA PHE A 282 0.29 -1.32 -1.52
C PHE A 282 1.51 -0.40 -1.52
N TYR A 283 1.58 0.54 -0.58
CA TYR A 283 2.74 1.41 -0.39
C TYR A 283 3.61 0.85 0.73
N GLU A 284 4.92 0.78 0.46
CA GLU A 284 5.92 0.78 1.50
C GLU A 284 6.65 2.13 1.46
N VAL A 285 6.55 2.90 2.53
CA VAL A 285 7.25 4.18 2.67
C VAL A 285 8.30 4.07 3.77
N TYR A 286 9.55 4.31 3.42
CA TYR A 286 10.66 4.23 4.36
C TYR A 286 11.15 5.63 4.71
N TRP A 287 11.33 5.91 5.99
CA TRP A 287 11.95 7.14 6.46
C TRP A 287 13.33 6.87 7.04
N ASN A 288 14.28 7.78 6.85
CA ASN A 288 15.64 7.63 7.36
C ASN A 288 15.73 7.98 8.86
N THR A 289 14.99 7.24 9.68
CA THR A 289 15.00 7.37 11.15
C THR A 289 16.35 7.05 11.82
N PRO A 290 17.25 6.21 11.25
CA PRO A 290 18.58 5.98 11.83
C PRO A 290 19.42 7.25 12.03
N LEU A 291 19.15 8.34 11.29
CA LEU A 291 19.82 9.63 11.48
C LEU A 291 19.60 10.24 12.87
N PHE A 292 18.57 9.80 13.59
CA PHE A 292 18.13 10.41 14.84
C PHE A 292 18.40 9.53 16.07
N VAL A 293 19.01 8.36 15.90
CA VAL A 293 19.17 7.35 16.98
C VAL A 293 19.85 7.90 18.23
N ASP A 294 20.81 8.81 18.07
CA ASP A 294 21.58 9.40 19.18
C ASP A 294 20.92 10.65 19.80
N MET A 295 19.70 11.01 19.35
CA MET A 295 19.01 12.24 19.76
C MET A 295 17.81 12.02 20.70
N TRP A 296 17.50 10.77 21.05
CA TRP A 296 16.39 10.44 21.95
C TRP A 296 16.64 9.13 22.72
N GLU A 297 15.95 8.97 23.85
CA GLU A 297 16.02 7.76 24.68
C GLU A 297 14.93 6.76 24.27
N GLN A 298 15.34 5.52 23.99
CA GLN A 298 14.46 4.45 23.52
C GLN A 298 13.91 3.61 24.70
N GLY A 299 12.76 2.98 24.51
CA GLY A 299 12.20 1.99 25.45
C GLY A 299 11.65 2.57 26.76
N ASN A 300 11.39 3.87 26.80
CA ASN A 300 10.83 4.56 27.98
C ASN A 300 9.32 4.84 27.84
N GLY A 301 8.65 4.27 26.84
CA GLY A 301 7.24 4.53 26.56
C GLY A 301 6.97 5.89 25.90
N THR A 302 7.98 6.52 25.28
CA THR A 302 7.81 7.73 24.46
C THR A 302 8.65 7.67 23.19
N GLN A 303 8.26 8.44 22.17
CA GLN A 303 8.97 8.53 20.89
C GLN A 303 8.87 9.94 20.28
N PRO A 304 9.85 10.38 19.46
CA PRO A 304 9.97 11.78 19.01
C PRO A 304 9.37 12.10 17.63
N PHE A 305 8.83 11.11 16.91
CA PHE A 305 8.32 11.26 15.56
C PHE A 305 6.89 11.80 15.52
N ILE A 306 6.65 12.68 14.55
CA ILE A 306 5.38 13.41 14.38
C ILE A 306 5.08 13.51 12.88
N LEU A 307 3.86 13.15 12.49
CA LEU A 307 3.39 13.37 11.12
C LEU A 307 3.08 14.85 10.87
N ALA A 308 3.17 15.29 9.61
CA ALA A 308 3.02 16.70 9.23
C ALA A 308 1.71 17.38 9.69
N ASN A 309 0.67 16.60 9.99
CA ASN A 309 -0.61 17.07 10.53
C ASN A 309 -0.62 17.21 12.08
N GLY A 310 0.57 17.16 12.70
CA GLY A 310 0.76 17.29 14.14
C GLY A 310 0.45 16.01 14.93
N ASP A 311 0.25 14.88 14.28
CA ASP A 311 -0.02 13.62 14.95
C ASP A 311 1.26 13.00 15.52
N ARG A 312 1.30 12.89 16.86
CA ARG A 312 2.39 12.27 17.63
C ARG A 312 2.21 10.77 17.85
N THR A 313 1.05 10.23 17.50
CA THR A 313 0.74 8.81 17.71
C THR A 313 1.05 7.98 16.46
N GLY A 314 0.94 8.58 15.28
CA GLY A 314 1.15 7.91 13.99
C GLY A 314 -0.11 7.26 13.42
N TYR A 315 -1.25 7.32 14.12
CA TYR A 315 -2.51 6.73 13.67
C TYR A 315 -3.12 7.43 12.46
N SER A 316 -2.76 8.69 12.22
CA SER A 316 -3.29 9.48 11.12
C SER A 316 -2.56 9.33 9.79
N LEU A 317 -1.62 8.40 9.74
CA LEU A 317 -0.95 8.05 8.50
C LEU A 317 -2.00 7.63 7.45
N HIS A 318 -1.79 8.12 6.24
CA HIS A 318 -2.65 7.87 5.09
C HIS A 318 -1.80 7.94 3.83
N GLY A 319 -2.34 7.37 2.76
CA GLY A 319 -1.80 7.49 1.43
C GLY A 319 -2.87 7.98 0.48
N ASP A 320 -2.43 8.69 -0.53
CA ASP A 320 -3.29 9.29 -1.52
C ASP A 320 -2.81 8.93 -2.93
N PHE A 321 -3.75 8.72 -3.83
CA PHE A 321 -3.50 8.21 -5.16
C PHE A 321 -4.34 8.93 -6.21
N VAL A 322 -3.72 9.36 -7.31
CA VAL A 322 -4.41 9.62 -8.58
C VAL A 322 -3.88 8.72 -9.67
N GLY A 323 -4.76 7.92 -10.25
CA GLY A 323 -4.41 6.94 -11.27
C GLY A 323 -4.20 7.53 -12.67
N PHE A 324 -3.11 7.15 -13.31
CA PHE A 324 -2.94 7.24 -14.76
C PHE A 324 -3.46 5.94 -15.44
N LEU A 325 -3.56 5.92 -16.77
CA LEU A 325 -3.87 4.69 -17.50
C LEU A 325 -2.70 3.69 -17.36
N ILE A 326 -2.77 2.82 -16.37
CA ILE A 326 -1.77 1.76 -16.22
C ILE A 326 -2.19 0.59 -17.09
N LEU A 327 -1.77 0.62 -18.36
CA LEU A 327 -1.67 -0.61 -19.13
C LEU A 327 -0.46 -1.37 -18.57
N MET A 328 -0.71 -2.32 -17.66
CA MET A 328 0.30 -3.29 -17.22
C MET A 328 0.63 -4.23 -18.39
N SER A 329 1.26 -3.70 -19.44
CA SER A 329 1.79 -4.48 -20.54
C SER A 329 3.04 -5.20 -20.02
N PRO A 330 3.18 -6.51 -20.27
CA PRO A 330 4.30 -7.32 -19.76
C PRO A 330 5.68 -6.86 -20.27
N TRP A 331 5.73 -5.89 -21.17
CA TRP A 331 6.96 -5.35 -21.76
C TRP A 331 7.54 -4.13 -21.02
N TYR A 332 6.82 -3.51 -20.09
CA TYR A 332 7.29 -2.31 -19.39
C TYR A 332 7.88 -2.55 -17.99
N TYR A 333 7.68 -3.74 -17.43
CA TYR A 333 8.02 -4.09 -16.04
C TYR A 333 8.97 -5.30 -15.94
N SER A 334 9.64 -5.67 -17.04
CA SER A 334 10.64 -6.76 -17.10
C SER A 334 12.08 -6.25 -17.06
#